data_AF-A0A7K4D1F1-F1
#
_entry.id   AF-A0A7K4D1F1-F1
#
_cell.length_a   1.000
_cell.length_b   1.000
_cell.length_c   1.000
_cell.angle_alpha   90.00
_cell.angle_beta   90.00
_cell.angle_gamma   90.00
#
_symmetry.space_group_name_H-M   'P 1'
#
loop_
_entity.id
_entity.type
_entity.pdbx_description
1 polymer ?
#
loop_
_entity_poly.entity_id
_entity_poly.type
_entity_poly.pdbx_seq_one_letter_code
_entity_poly.pdbx_strand_id
1 'polypeptide(L)'
;MVRLGPSASNRQPWRVLKDKDGTTFHFYMDPAKGYQNMARFDIGIAACHFDLITKEAGIQGTWKVLNPGVEPPVNHEYSISWQQA
;
A
#
# COMPACT_ATOMS: atom_id res chain seq x y z
N MET A 1 5.40 -4.68 -9.02
CA MET A 1 6.51 -3.70 -9.10
C MET A 1 6.40 -2.53 -8.11
N VAL A 2 5.80 -2.70 -6.92
CA VAL A 2 5.60 -1.58 -5.97
C VAL A 2 6.93 -0.97 -5.50
N ARG A 3 7.95 -1.80 -5.25
CA ARG A 3 9.30 -1.36 -4.86
C ARG A 3 10.03 -0.52 -5.93
N LEU A 4 9.53 -0.52 -7.16
CA LEU A 4 10.09 0.25 -8.28
C LEU A 4 9.21 1.45 -8.64
N GLY A 5 8.11 1.68 -7.91
CA GLY A 5 7.24 2.83 -8.14
C GLY A 5 7.95 4.14 -7.83
N PRO A 6 7.72 5.22 -8.60
CA PRO A 6 8.22 6.54 -8.27
C PRO A 6 7.58 7.07 -6.98
N SER A 7 8.29 7.92 -6.25
CA SER A 7 7.77 8.63 -5.08
C SER A 7 8.44 9.98 -4.89
N ALA A 8 7.78 10.90 -4.18
CA ALA A 8 8.35 12.21 -3.87
C ALA A 8 9.69 12.05 -3.15
N SER A 9 10.74 12.66 -3.72
CA SER A 9 12.13 12.55 -3.23
C SER A 9 12.62 11.10 -3.05
N ASN A 10 12.05 10.14 -3.79
CA ASN A 10 12.35 8.71 -3.70
C ASN A 10 12.19 8.11 -2.29
N ARG A 11 11.32 8.70 -1.46
CA ARG A 11 11.14 8.29 -0.06
C ARG A 11 10.48 6.94 0.12
N GLN A 12 9.66 6.52 -0.86
CA GLN A 12 8.96 5.25 -0.84
C GLN A 12 8.21 5.04 0.50
N PRO A 13 7.25 5.94 0.82
CA PRO A 13 6.63 6.00 2.15
C PRO A 13 5.69 4.81 2.42
N TRP A 14 5.48 3.92 1.45
CA TRP A 14 4.59 2.77 1.59
C TRP A 14 5.21 1.62 2.38
N ARG A 15 4.38 0.95 3.18
CA ARG A 15 4.60 -0.39 3.71
C ARG A 15 3.40 -1.24 3.37
N VAL A 16 3.65 -2.50 3.00
CA VAL A 16 2.60 -3.45 2.67
C VAL A 16 2.73 -4.63 3.61
N LEU A 17 1.71 -4.86 4.44
CA LEU A 17 1.60 -6.03 5.29
C LEU A 17 0.72 -7.05 4.59
N LYS A 18 1.18 -8.30 4.54
CA LYS A 18 0.40 -9.43 4.04
C LYS A 18 -0.18 -10.17 5.23
N ASP A 19 -1.47 -10.43 5.22
CA ASP A 19 -2.13 -11.21 6.26
C ASP A 19 -1.67 -12.67 6.27
N LYS A 20 -1.93 -13.36 7.38
CA LYS A 20 -1.45 -14.73 7.62
C LYS A 20 -2.00 -15.75 6.64
N ASP A 21 -3.25 -15.56 6.20
CA ASP A 21 -3.89 -16.39 5.18
C ASP A 21 -3.35 -16.12 3.77
N GLY A 22 -2.62 -15.01 3.62
CA GLY A 22 -2.01 -14.54 2.40
C GLY A 22 -2.96 -14.01 1.34
N THR A 23 -4.23 -13.77 1.69
CA THR A 23 -5.25 -13.28 0.74
C THR A 23 -5.39 -11.76 0.76
N THR A 24 -4.97 -11.12 1.85
CA THR A 24 -5.14 -9.68 2.04
C THR A 24 -3.81 -8.97 2.21
N PHE A 25 -3.70 -7.81 1.55
CA PHE A 25 -2.52 -6.96 1.57
C PHE A 25 -2.93 -5.57 2.06
N HIS A 26 -2.43 -5.16 3.21
CA HIS A 26 -2.74 -3.88 3.86
C HIS A 26 -1.63 -2.87 3.57
N PHE A 27 -2.01 -1.74 2.98
CA PHE A 27 -1.13 -0.64 2.66
C PHE A 27 -1.14 0.39 3.78
N TYR A 28 0.06 0.74 4.23
CA TYR A 28 0.32 1.75 5.21
C TYR A 28 1.29 2.78 4.64
N MET A 29 1.26 3.98 5.21
CA MET A 29 2.01 5.13 4.73
C MET A 29 2.70 5.85 5.88
N ASP A 30 3.98 6.18 5.75
CA ASP A 30 4.67 7.11 6.66
C ASP A 30 4.42 8.56 6.19
N PRO A 31 3.61 9.37 6.93
CA PRO A 31 3.38 10.76 6.62
C PRO A 31 4.52 11.63 7.15
N ALA A 32 5.74 11.39 6.65
CA ALA A 32 6.92 12.14 7.08
C ALA A 32 6.66 13.66 7.08
N LYS A 33 7.07 14.34 8.16
CA LYS A 33 6.78 15.75 8.38
C LYS A 33 7.20 16.60 7.17
N GLY A 34 6.24 17.39 6.66
CA GLY A 34 6.42 18.26 5.48
C GLY A 34 6.09 17.59 4.14
N TYR A 35 5.73 16.30 4.14
CA TYR A 35 5.44 15.52 2.93
C TYR A 35 4.08 14.82 2.98
N GLN A 36 3.22 15.15 3.95
CA GLN A 36 1.98 14.43 4.20
C GLN A 36 1.06 14.36 2.98
N ASN A 37 0.94 15.47 2.23
CA ASN A 37 0.13 15.51 1.00
C ASN A 37 0.73 14.66 -0.11
N MET A 38 2.06 14.66 -0.26
CA MET A 38 2.76 13.89 -1.28
C MET A 38 2.72 12.40 -0.99
N ALA A 39 2.85 12.01 0.27
CA ALA A 39 2.80 10.62 0.69
C ALA A 39 1.48 9.96 0.26
N ARG A 40 0.34 10.69 0.31
CA ARG A 40 -0.95 10.19 -0.17
C ARG A 40 -0.96 9.90 -1.67
N PHE A 41 -0.35 10.76 -2.48
CA PHE A 41 -0.18 10.51 -3.92
C PHE A 41 0.75 9.31 -4.17
N ASP A 42 1.83 9.19 -3.39
CA ASP A 42 2.77 8.07 -3.47
C ASP A 42 2.10 6.72 -3.16
N ILE A 43 1.12 6.69 -2.25
CA ILE A 43 0.31 5.49 -1.99
C ILE A 43 -0.58 5.14 -3.17
N GLY A 44 -1.15 6.13 -3.86
CA GLY A 44 -1.91 5.90 -5.10
C GLY A 44 -1.05 5.25 -6.19
N ILE A 45 0.21 5.70 -6.31
CA ILE A 45 1.19 5.10 -7.23
C ILE A 45 1.48 3.65 -6.83
N ALA A 46 1.74 3.40 -5.53
CA ALA A 46 1.97 2.06 -5.01
C ALA A 46 0.78 1.11 -5.28
N ALA A 47 -0.45 1.59 -5.06
CA ALA A 47 -1.67 0.83 -5.32
C ALA A 47 -1.81 0.50 -6.81
N CYS A 48 -1.59 1.47 -7.71
CA CYS A 48 -1.62 1.24 -9.16
C CYS A 48 -0.58 0.18 -9.60
N HIS A 49 0.67 0.31 -9.11
CA HIS A 49 1.73 -0.65 -9.42
C HIS A 49 1.46 -2.06 -8.87
N PHE A 50 0.70 -2.17 -7.77
CA PHE A 50 0.26 -3.46 -7.24
C PHE A 50 -0.87 -4.05 -8.08
N ASP A 51 -1.86 -3.25 -8.43
CA ASP A 51 -3.02 -3.67 -9.22
C ASP A 51 -2.63 -4.17 -10.62
N LEU A 52 -1.69 -3.46 -11.27
CA LEU A 52 -1.17 -3.87 -12.58
C LEU A 52 -0.45 -5.22 -12.52
N ILE A 53 0.37 -5.47 -11.49
CA ILE A 53 1.09 -6.75 -11.39
C ILE A 53 0.16 -7.91 -11.03
N THR A 54 -0.87 -7.69 -10.20
CA THR A 54 -1.86 -8.73 -9.90
C THR A 54 -2.67 -9.07 -11.14
N LYS A 55 -3.06 -8.06 -11.93
CA LYS A 55 -3.76 -8.26 -13.21
C LYS A 55 -2.89 -9.03 -14.22
N GLU A 56 -1.63 -8.66 -14.38
CA GLU A 56 -0.68 -9.35 -15.25
C GLU A 56 -0.48 -10.82 -14.83
N ALA A 57 -0.45 -11.08 -13.52
CA ALA A 57 -0.35 -12.43 -12.98
C ALA A 57 -1.67 -13.22 -13.01
N GLY A 58 -2.78 -12.64 -13.50
CA GLY A 58 -4.10 -13.28 -13.51
C GLY A 58 -4.74 -13.45 -12.13
N ILE A 59 -4.25 -12.74 -11.12
CA ILE A 59 -4.77 -12.80 -9.75
C ILE A 59 -5.89 -11.78 -9.60
N GLN A 60 -7.10 -12.26 -9.33
CA GLN A 60 -8.27 -11.42 -9.12
C GLN A 60 -8.34 -10.90 -7.68
N GLY A 61 -8.82 -9.68 -7.51
CA GLY A 61 -9.03 -9.08 -6.21
C GLY A 61 -9.60 -7.69 -6.30
N THR A 62 -9.85 -7.08 -5.14
CA THR A 62 -10.54 -5.79 -5.02
C THR A 62 -9.90 -4.93 -3.94
N TRP A 63 -9.93 -3.62 -4.15
CA TRP A 63 -9.52 -2.64 -3.15
C TRP A 63 -10.66 -2.39 -2.15
N LYS A 64 -10.35 -2.48 -0.85
CA LYS A 64 -11.28 -2.30 0.26
C LYS A 64 -10.65 -1.50 1.40
N VAL A 65 -11.47 -0.76 2.13
CA VAL A 65 -11.09 -0.13 3.41
C VAL A 65 -11.48 -1.10 4.52
N LEU A 66 -10.53 -1.93 4.95
CA LEU A 66 -10.75 -2.95 5.99
C LEU A 66 -10.28 -2.47 7.37
N ASN A 67 -9.15 -1.75 7.42
CA ASN A 67 -8.39 -1.41 8.62
C ASN A 67 -8.27 -2.59 9.62
N PRO A 68 -7.19 -3.39 9.55
CA PRO A 68 -7.07 -4.60 10.37
C PRO A 68 -6.86 -4.30 11.87
N GLY A 69 -6.83 -3.03 12.30
CA GLY A 69 -6.61 -2.63 13.69
C GLY A 69 -5.21 -2.99 14.21
N VAL A 70 -4.31 -3.36 13.30
CA VAL A 70 -2.91 -3.66 13.63
C VAL A 70 -2.16 -2.35 13.72
N GLU A 71 -1.61 -2.07 14.91
CA GLU A 71 -0.68 -0.95 15.06
C GLU A 71 0.64 -1.28 14.35
N PRO A 72 1.04 -0.46 13.36
CA PRO A 72 2.33 -0.65 12.72
C PRO A 72 3.47 -0.27 13.69
N PRO A 73 4.64 -0.90 13.56
CA PRO A 73 5.74 -0.77 14.53
C PRO A 73 6.35 0.64 14.64
N VAL A 74 6.11 1.52 13.66
CA VAL A 74 6.60 2.90 13.59
C VAL A 74 5.53 3.73 12.86
N ASN A 75 5.41 5.03 13.18
CA ASN A 75 4.61 6.10 12.53
C ASN A 75 4.11 5.84 11.09
N HIS A 76 3.24 4.86 10.93
CA HIS A 76 2.60 4.57 9.66
C HIS A 76 1.10 4.62 9.88
N GLU A 77 0.41 5.24 8.94
CA GLU A 77 -1.03 5.36 8.91
C GLU A 77 -1.59 4.34 7.94
N TYR A 78 -2.63 3.63 8.35
CA TYR A 78 -3.38 2.76 7.46
C TYR A 78 -3.98 3.58 6.30
N SER A 79 -3.90 3.04 5.08
CA SER A 79 -4.43 3.69 3.88
C SER A 79 -5.54 2.88 3.22
N ILE A 80 -5.24 1.67 2.75
CA ILE A 80 -6.17 0.83 1.99
C ILE A 80 -5.75 -0.63 2.04
N SER A 81 -6.59 -1.55 1.58
CA SER A 81 -6.26 -2.97 1.47
C SER A 81 -6.64 -3.52 0.12
N TRP A 82 -5.82 -4.41 -0.43
CA TRP A 82 -6.17 -5.24 -1.57
C TRP A 82 -6.50 -6.64 -1.06
N GLN A 83 -7.69 -7.14 -1.39
CA GLN A 83 -8.15 -8.46 -1.00
C GLN A 83 -8.33 -9.30 -2.26
N GLN A 84 -7.62 -10.43 -2.30
CA GLN A 84 -7.78 -11.45 -3.33
C GLN A 84 -9.21 -11.99 -3.31
N ALA A 85 -9.77 -12.24 -4.50
CA ALA A 85 -11.08 -12.87 -4.67
C ALA A 85 -11.05 -14.37 -4.33
#